data_AF-A0A485BRY5-F1
#
_entry.id   AF-A0A485BRY5-F1
#
_cell.length_a   1.000
_cell.length_b   1.000
_cell.length_c   1.000
_cell.angle_alpha   90.00
_cell.angle_beta   90.00
_cell.angle_gamma   90.00
#
_symmetry.space_group_name_H-M   'P 1'
#
loop_
_entity.id
_entity.type
_entity.pdbx_description
1 polymer ?
#
loop_
_entity_poly.entity_id
_entity_poly.type
_entity_poly.pdbx_seq_one_letter_code
_entity_poly.pdbx_strand_id
1 'polypeptide(L)'
;MPLIPRGFSLAETLISMAISAILLMGASRFLPALQRQTLRQTQQQSLDNELWQRVYTVAKHLQRAGYCAGECVGQPLLIASDGRCAIVRWDSNSNGAWDATPEAMSDATGFRLNNGALETRRGVTSCSDGGWEKNDESRSTQRDSFSGYPPGYRRICSGAYRHAGGACGCGSPYFGSGGIPRDRV
;
A
#
# COMPACT_ATOMS: atom_id res chain seq x y z
N MET A 1 -8.66 60.45 -17.33
CA MET A 1 -7.53 60.79 -18.21
C MET A 1 -7.67 59.98 -19.49
N PRO A 2 -7.84 60.59 -20.67
CA PRO A 2 -8.01 59.83 -21.90
C PRO A 2 -6.64 59.33 -22.39
N LEU A 3 -6.54 58.04 -22.72
CA LEU A 3 -5.37 57.45 -23.35
C LEU A 3 -5.44 57.74 -24.86
N ILE A 4 -4.47 58.50 -25.39
CA ILE A 4 -4.35 58.74 -26.83
C ILE A 4 -3.82 57.43 -27.45
N PRO A 5 -4.58 56.75 -28.33
CA PRO A 5 -4.08 55.53 -28.95
C PRO A 5 -3.00 55.88 -29.96
N ARG A 6 -1.74 55.58 -29.64
CA ARG A 6 -0.65 55.58 -30.62
C ARG A 6 -0.66 54.24 -31.34
N GLY A 7 -0.73 54.26 -32.67
CA GLY A 7 -0.59 53.06 -33.50
C GLY A 7 0.81 52.47 -33.41
N PHE A 8 0.94 51.17 -33.69
CA PHE A 8 2.23 50.49 -33.72
C PHE A 8 3.02 50.83 -34.98
N SER A 9 4.33 51.02 -34.84
CA SER A 9 5.25 51.10 -35.96
C SER A 9 5.38 49.74 -36.67
N LEU A 10 5.56 49.75 -37.99
CA LEU A 10 5.84 48.56 -38.78
C LEU A 10 7.08 47.81 -38.26
N ALA A 11 8.09 48.53 -37.78
CA ALA A 11 9.28 47.90 -37.21
C ALA A 11 8.97 47.19 -35.87
N GLU A 12 8.10 47.76 -35.03
CA GLU A 12 7.69 47.12 -33.77
C GLU A 12 6.85 45.86 -34.00
N THR A 13 5.97 45.85 -35.00
CA THR A 13 5.19 44.66 -35.35
C THR A 13 6.09 43.55 -35.89
N LEU A 14 7.09 43.88 -36.71
CA LEU A 14 8.06 42.90 -37.20
C LEU A 14 8.92 42.31 -36.08
N ILE A 15 9.38 43.14 -35.14
CA ILE A 15 10.16 42.67 -33.98
C ILE A 15 9.31 41.75 -33.10
N SER A 16 8.08 42.15 -32.79
CA SER A 16 7.19 41.33 -31.95
C SER A 16 6.80 40.00 -32.61
N MET A 17 6.56 40.00 -33.93
CA MET A 17 6.30 38.79 -34.71
C MET A 17 7.53 37.86 -34.74
N ALA A 18 8.73 38.41 -34.91
CA ALA A 18 9.98 37.64 -34.88
C ALA A 18 10.21 36.99 -33.52
N ILE A 19 10.02 37.72 -32.42
CA ILE A 19 10.16 37.18 -31.05
C ILE A 19 9.12 36.07 -30.79
N SER A 20 7.86 36.30 -31.18
CA SER A 20 6.78 35.32 -31.00
C SER A 20 7.04 34.02 -31.77
N ALA A 21 7.56 34.11 -33.00
CA ALA A 21 7.92 32.95 -33.81
C ALA A 21 9.02 32.12 -33.16
N ILE A 22 10.04 32.76 -32.59
CA ILE A 22 11.13 32.09 -31.86
C ILE A 22 10.59 31.39 -30.60
N LEU A 23 9.72 32.05 -29.83
CA LEU A 23 9.10 31.47 -28.63
C LEU A 23 8.23 30.24 -28.98
N LEU A 24 7.40 30.34 -30.02
CA LEU A 24 6.55 29.23 -30.48
C LEU A 24 7.39 28.04 -30.98
N MET A 25 8.47 28.30 -31.72
CA MET A 25 9.40 27.24 -32.14
C MET A 25 10.10 26.59 -30.94
N GLY A 26 10.52 27.36 -29.94
CA GLY A 26 11.10 26.82 -28.70
C GLY A 26 10.11 25.93 -27.93
N ALA A 27 8.89 26.40 -27.74
CA ALA A 27 7.82 25.64 -27.09
C ALA A 27 7.50 24.33 -27.83
N SER A 28 7.48 24.37 -29.17
CA SER A 28 7.19 23.19 -30.02
C SER A 28 8.18 22.04 -29.83
N ARG A 29 9.42 22.34 -29.41
CA ARG A 29 10.47 21.34 -29.15
C ARG A 29 10.47 20.88 -27.71
N PHE A 30 10.10 21.75 -26.77
CA PHE A 30 10.18 21.49 -25.33
C PHE A 30 8.98 20.71 -24.78
N LEU A 31 7.75 21.09 -25.18
CA LEU A 31 6.52 20.41 -24.76
C LEU A 31 6.49 18.90 -25.03
N PRO A 32 6.86 18.39 -26.22
CA PRO A 32 6.84 16.94 -26.46
C PRO A 32 7.90 16.17 -25.64
N ALA A 33 9.02 16.82 -25.30
CA ALA A 33 10.03 16.22 -24.43
C ALA A 33 9.51 16.09 -22.99
N LEU A 34 8.85 17.12 -22.47
CA LEU A 34 8.21 17.07 -21.16
C LEU A 34 7.08 16.03 -21.11
N GLN A 35 6.19 16.01 -22.11
CA GLN A 35 5.09 15.04 -22.16
C GLN A 35 5.59 13.60 -22.10
N ARG A 36 6.68 13.28 -22.82
CA ARG A 36 7.30 11.96 -22.78
C ARG A 36 7.85 11.61 -21.40
N GLN A 37 8.48 12.56 -20.73
CA GLN A 37 9.03 12.34 -19.41
C GLN A 37 7.93 12.16 -18.36
N THR A 38 6.89 13.00 -18.40
CA THR A 38 5.72 12.88 -17.53
C THR A 38 5.01 11.55 -17.74
N LEU A 39 4.80 11.13 -19.00
CA LEU A 39 4.17 9.83 -19.30
C LEU A 39 4.98 8.65 -18.74
N ARG A 40 6.31 8.66 -18.90
CA ARG A 40 7.19 7.64 -18.33
C ARG A 40 7.10 7.61 -16.81
N GLN A 41 7.06 8.77 -16.18
CA GLN A 41 6.94 8.88 -14.73
C GLN A 41 5.57 8.39 -14.22
N THR A 42 4.48 8.76 -14.90
CA THR A 42 3.13 8.29 -14.55
C THR A 42 3.00 6.78 -14.74
N GLN A 43 3.59 6.20 -15.79
CA GLN A 43 3.60 4.75 -15.99
C GLN A 43 4.31 4.02 -14.84
N GLN A 44 5.46 4.52 -14.39
CA GLN A 44 6.17 3.96 -13.24
C GLN A 44 5.34 4.06 -11.95
N GLN A 45 4.71 5.22 -11.71
CA GLN A 45 3.84 5.41 -10.54
C GLN A 45 2.61 4.49 -10.54
N SER A 46 2.02 4.22 -11.71
CA SER A 46 0.88 3.31 -11.82
C SER A 46 1.26 1.88 -11.43
N LEU A 47 2.44 1.41 -11.84
CA LEU A 47 2.94 0.08 -11.49
C LEU A 47 3.21 -0.04 -9.99
N ASP A 48 3.80 1.01 -9.38
CA ASP A 48 4.04 1.04 -7.95
C ASP A 48 2.72 1.00 -7.17
N ASN A 49 1.69 1.73 -7.62
CA ASN A 49 0.42 1.79 -6.93
C ASN A 49 -0.33 0.44 -6.93
N GLU A 50 -0.24 -0.33 -8.02
CA GLU A 50 -0.80 -1.69 -8.09
C GLU A 50 -0.12 -2.63 -7.08
N LEU A 51 1.21 -2.58 -6.99
CA LEU A 51 1.96 -3.33 -5.98
C LEU A 51 1.60 -2.90 -4.55
N TRP A 52 1.40 -1.61 -4.35
CA TRP A 52 1.03 -1.05 -3.04
C TRP A 52 -0.32 -1.54 -2.56
N GLN A 53 -1.33 -1.58 -3.44
CA GLN A 53 -2.66 -2.08 -3.10
C GLN A 53 -2.60 -3.52 -2.60
N ARG A 54 -1.82 -4.39 -3.25
CA ARG A 54 -1.63 -5.80 -2.87
C ARG A 54 -0.92 -5.97 -1.53
N VAL A 55 0.15 -5.22 -1.30
CA VAL A 55 0.89 -5.31 -0.02
C VAL A 55 0.08 -4.70 1.12
N TYR A 56 -0.71 -3.66 0.84
CA TYR A 56 -1.47 -2.95 1.86
C TYR A 56 -2.64 -3.77 2.44
N THR A 57 -3.29 -4.61 1.64
CA THR A 57 -4.32 -5.54 2.16
C THR A 57 -3.70 -6.49 3.17
N VAL A 58 -2.60 -7.14 2.81
CA VAL A 58 -1.87 -8.06 3.69
C VAL A 58 -1.37 -7.32 4.94
N ALA A 59 -0.77 -6.14 4.78
CA ALA A 59 -0.27 -5.33 5.89
C ALA A 59 -1.37 -4.99 6.91
N LYS A 60 -2.60 -4.65 6.49
CA LYS A 60 -3.73 -4.38 7.40
C LYS A 60 -4.07 -5.60 8.25
N HIS A 61 -4.06 -6.78 7.64
CA HIS A 61 -4.34 -8.02 8.33
C HIS A 61 -3.22 -8.37 9.32
N LEU A 62 -1.95 -8.17 8.94
CA LEU A 62 -0.81 -8.34 9.84
C LEU A 62 -0.82 -7.34 11.01
N GLN A 63 -1.22 -6.09 10.77
CA GLN A 63 -1.32 -5.07 11.83
C GLN A 63 -2.34 -5.42 12.92
N ARG A 64 -3.36 -6.24 12.60
CA ARG A 64 -4.38 -6.71 13.56
C ARG A 64 -4.04 -8.07 14.17
N ALA A 65 -2.99 -8.74 13.71
CA ALA A 65 -2.66 -10.09 14.14
C ALA A 65 -2.44 -10.13 15.67
N GLY A 66 -3.10 -11.06 16.33
CA GLY A 66 -3.01 -11.24 17.78
C GLY A 66 -3.99 -10.42 18.61
N TYR A 67 -4.85 -9.61 17.99
CA TYR A 67 -5.97 -9.00 18.73
C TYR A 67 -6.91 -10.10 19.29
N CYS A 68 -7.25 -9.96 20.57
CA CYS A 68 -8.18 -10.82 21.31
C CYS A 68 -8.85 -10.02 22.43
N ALA A 69 -10.17 -10.13 22.57
CA ALA A 69 -10.91 -9.46 23.65
C ALA A 69 -10.91 -10.24 24.99
N GLY A 70 -10.24 -11.40 25.05
CA GLY A 70 -10.19 -12.30 26.20
C GLY A 70 -8.91 -13.13 26.20
N GLU A 71 -9.03 -14.43 26.49
CA GLU A 71 -7.90 -15.38 26.51
C GLU A 71 -7.90 -16.26 25.26
N CYS A 72 -7.28 -15.78 24.19
CA CYS A 72 -7.07 -16.57 22.98
C CYS A 72 -5.78 -17.39 23.09
N VAL A 73 -5.86 -18.69 22.84
CA VAL A 73 -4.72 -19.61 22.89
C VAL A 73 -4.26 -19.97 21.48
N GLY A 74 -2.97 -19.84 21.22
CA GLY A 74 -2.32 -20.31 20.00
C GLY A 74 -1.37 -19.27 19.40
N GLN A 75 -0.93 -19.53 18.17
CA GLN A 75 -0.01 -18.65 17.47
C GLN A 75 -0.80 -17.58 16.66
N PRO A 76 -0.63 -16.29 16.96
CA PRO A 76 -1.38 -15.21 16.31
C PRO A 76 -0.96 -14.94 14.86
N LEU A 77 0.30 -15.27 14.54
CA LEU A 77 0.88 -15.09 13.22
C LEU A 77 1.81 -16.27 12.91
N LEU A 78 1.56 -16.97 11.81
CA LEU A 78 2.42 -18.01 11.27
C LEU A 78 2.96 -17.54 9.92
N ILE A 79 4.27 -17.55 9.76
CA ILE A 79 4.94 -17.25 8.48
C ILE A 79 5.69 -18.51 8.06
N ALA A 80 5.42 -19.01 6.86
CA ALA A 80 6.02 -20.21 6.31
C ALA A 80 6.51 -19.98 4.86
N SER A 81 7.13 -21.01 4.29
CA SER A 81 7.61 -21.02 2.90
C SER A 81 8.51 -19.84 2.56
N ASP A 82 9.44 -19.51 3.46
CA ASP A 82 10.39 -18.39 3.32
C ASP A 82 9.71 -17.01 3.19
N GLY A 83 8.54 -16.84 3.82
CA GLY A 83 7.77 -15.60 3.72
C GLY A 83 6.91 -15.51 2.45
N ARG A 84 6.58 -16.65 1.83
CA ARG A 84 5.58 -16.75 0.75
C ARG A 84 4.20 -17.14 1.26
N CYS A 85 4.07 -17.55 2.52
CA CYS A 85 2.77 -17.78 3.14
C CYS A 85 2.73 -17.16 4.54
N ALA A 86 1.62 -16.50 4.86
CA ALA A 86 1.35 -15.94 6.17
C ALA A 86 -0.09 -16.27 6.59
N ILE A 87 -0.28 -16.77 7.80
CA ILE A 87 -1.59 -16.97 8.41
C ILE A 87 -1.69 -16.04 9.61
N VAL A 88 -2.68 -15.15 9.60
CA VAL A 88 -2.98 -14.24 10.71
C VAL A 88 -4.23 -14.72 11.45
N ARG A 89 -4.28 -14.46 12.75
CA ARG A 89 -5.46 -14.69 13.59
C ARG A 89 -5.77 -13.43 14.38
N TRP A 90 -7.04 -13.04 14.40
CA TRP A 90 -7.52 -11.91 15.19
C TRP A 90 -9.00 -12.10 15.48
N ASP A 91 -9.40 -11.87 16.73
CA ASP A 91 -10.78 -11.99 17.20
C ASP A 91 -11.68 -10.93 16.52
N SER A 92 -12.45 -11.33 15.51
CA SER A 92 -13.19 -10.39 14.65
C SER A 92 -14.52 -9.95 15.25
N ASN A 93 -15.12 -10.76 16.12
CA ASN A 93 -16.40 -10.49 16.79
C ASN A 93 -16.22 -10.05 18.26
N SER A 94 -14.98 -10.00 18.76
CA SER A 94 -14.63 -9.66 20.14
C SER A 94 -15.29 -10.56 21.18
N ASN A 95 -15.50 -11.84 20.85
CA ASN A 95 -16.08 -12.82 21.78
C ASN A 95 -15.05 -13.40 22.77
N GLY A 96 -13.77 -13.03 22.63
CA GLY A 96 -12.69 -13.46 23.51
C GLY A 96 -12.06 -14.80 23.13
N ALA A 97 -12.37 -15.33 21.94
CA ALA A 97 -11.77 -16.53 21.37
C ALA A 97 -11.34 -16.28 19.91
N TRP A 98 -10.45 -17.13 19.39
CA TRP A 98 -10.24 -17.19 17.94
C TRP A 98 -11.09 -18.31 17.38
N ASP A 99 -12.16 -17.94 16.69
CA ASP A 99 -13.07 -18.86 16.05
C ASP A 99 -12.39 -19.52 14.84
N ALA A 100 -12.34 -20.85 14.81
CA ALA A 100 -11.81 -21.59 13.66
C ALA A 100 -12.91 -22.06 12.70
N THR A 101 -14.15 -22.14 13.19
CA THR A 101 -15.29 -22.68 12.46
C THR A 101 -16.56 -21.90 12.76
N PRO A 102 -17.46 -21.72 11.79
CA PRO A 102 -17.34 -22.09 10.38
C PRO A 102 -16.33 -21.22 9.61
N GLU A 103 -15.81 -21.70 8.46
CA GLU A 103 -14.77 -21.02 7.65
C GLU A 103 -15.14 -19.56 7.35
N ALA A 104 -16.42 -19.30 7.06
CA ALA A 104 -16.93 -17.96 6.79
C ALA A 104 -16.84 -16.99 7.98
N MET A 105 -16.82 -17.49 9.22
CA MET A 105 -16.69 -16.71 10.45
C MET A 105 -15.33 -16.90 11.13
N SER A 106 -14.42 -17.65 10.51
CA SER A 106 -13.12 -17.91 11.11
C SER A 106 -12.29 -16.63 11.29
N ASP A 107 -11.64 -16.52 12.43
CA ASP A 107 -10.71 -15.46 12.78
C ASP A 107 -9.32 -15.67 12.17
N ALA A 108 -9.06 -16.87 11.64
CA ALA A 108 -7.89 -17.15 10.83
C ALA A 108 -8.06 -16.70 9.38
N THR A 109 -7.09 -15.95 8.86
CA THR A 109 -6.99 -15.58 7.43
C THR A 109 -5.59 -15.91 6.93
N GLY A 110 -5.49 -16.67 5.85
CA GLY A 110 -4.25 -17.02 5.16
C GLY A 110 -4.01 -16.14 3.94
N PHE A 111 -2.74 -15.84 3.68
CA PHE A 111 -2.21 -15.21 2.49
C PHE A 111 -1.08 -16.07 1.93
N ARG A 112 -1.11 -16.37 0.64
CA ARG A 112 -0.05 -17.10 -0.05
C ARG A 112 0.33 -16.39 -1.34
N LEU A 113 1.61 -16.37 -1.64
CA LEU A 113 2.12 -15.98 -2.93
C LEU A 113 2.40 -17.22 -3.77
N ASN A 114 1.70 -17.35 -4.89
CA ASN A 114 1.83 -18.50 -5.79
C ASN A 114 1.91 -18.02 -7.23
N ASN A 115 3.02 -18.33 -7.93
CA ASN A 115 3.26 -17.91 -9.32
C ASN A 115 3.03 -16.40 -9.56
N GLY A 116 3.41 -15.55 -8.61
CA GLY A 116 3.24 -14.10 -8.68
C GLY A 116 1.83 -13.57 -8.42
N ALA A 117 0.87 -14.44 -8.08
CA ALA A 117 -0.48 -14.05 -7.66
C ALA A 117 -0.61 -14.12 -6.14
N LEU A 118 -1.27 -13.11 -5.57
CA LEU A 118 -1.67 -13.12 -4.16
C LEU A 118 -2.96 -13.93 -4.01
N GLU A 119 -2.85 -15.03 -3.30
CA GLU A 119 -3.94 -15.92 -2.94
C GLU A 119 -4.36 -15.66 -1.49
N THR A 120 -5.65 -15.55 -1.22
CA THR A 120 -6.22 -15.33 0.11
C THR A 120 -7.23 -16.41 0.42
N ARG A 121 -7.33 -16.83 1.68
CA ARG A 121 -8.36 -17.76 2.12
C ARG A 121 -8.67 -17.56 3.61
N ARG A 122 -9.95 -17.61 3.97
CA ARG A 122 -10.40 -17.57 5.38
C ARG A 122 -10.42 -18.99 5.97
N GLY A 123 -10.25 -19.15 7.28
CA GLY A 123 -10.30 -20.47 7.93
C GLY A 123 -9.12 -21.40 7.67
N VAL A 124 -8.01 -20.87 7.16
CA VAL A 124 -6.81 -21.67 6.89
C VAL A 124 -6.08 -22.01 8.19
N THR A 125 -5.69 -23.27 8.33
CA THR A 125 -4.82 -23.73 9.42
C THR A 125 -3.42 -24.05 8.93
N SER A 126 -3.26 -24.41 7.64
CA SER A 126 -1.96 -24.71 7.04
C SER A 126 -1.78 -24.06 5.66
N CYS A 127 -0.54 -23.67 5.34
CA CYS A 127 -0.17 -23.10 4.04
C CYS A 127 -0.27 -24.10 2.87
N SER A 128 -0.38 -25.39 3.18
CA SER A 128 -0.49 -26.49 2.22
C SER A 128 -1.94 -26.80 1.85
N ASP A 129 -2.92 -26.19 2.52
CA ASP A 129 -4.34 -26.44 2.29
C ASP A 129 -4.75 -26.01 0.86
N GLY A 130 -5.83 -26.58 0.32
CA GLY A 130 -6.40 -26.20 -0.98
C GLY A 130 -7.33 -24.96 -0.91
N GLY A 131 -8.15 -24.74 -1.93
CA GLY A 131 -9.28 -23.78 -1.85
C GLY A 131 -8.92 -22.29 -1.83
N TRP A 132 -7.71 -21.92 -2.26
CA TRP A 132 -7.27 -20.54 -2.27
C TRP A 132 -8.00 -19.69 -3.30
N GLU A 133 -8.49 -18.53 -2.89
CA GLU A 133 -9.07 -17.55 -3.78
C GLU A 133 -7.98 -16.62 -4.30
N LYS A 134 -7.88 -16.48 -5.62
CA LYS A 134 -6.94 -15.55 -6.24
C LYS A 134 -7.52 -14.15 -6.16
N ASN A 135 -6.92 -13.31 -5.31
CA ASN A 135 -7.25 -11.90 -5.23
C ASN A 135 -6.40 -11.15 -6.26
N ASP A 136 -6.65 -11.32 -7.57
CA ASP A 136 -6.19 -10.39 -8.61
C ASP A 136 -6.79 -10.70 -10.01
N GLU A 137 -7.57 -9.75 -10.53
CA GLU A 137 -7.60 -9.44 -11.96
C GLU A 137 -6.21 -8.90 -12.39
N SER A 138 -5.56 -9.60 -13.32
CA SER A 138 -4.46 -9.20 -14.22
C SER A 138 -3.54 -8.01 -13.87
N ARG A 139 -2.26 -8.26 -13.54
CA ARG A 139 -1.10 -8.26 -14.46
C ARG A 139 0.19 -8.51 -13.67
N SER A 140 1.07 -9.24 -14.34
CA SER A 140 2.38 -9.73 -13.89
C SER A 140 3.32 -8.59 -13.49
N THR A 141 3.42 -8.28 -12.19
CA THR A 141 4.65 -7.69 -11.63
C THR A 141 5.10 -8.57 -10.48
N GLN A 142 6.12 -9.36 -10.79
CA GLN A 142 6.64 -10.47 -10.01
C GLN A 142 7.39 -9.95 -8.79
N ARG A 143 6.84 -10.13 -7.59
CA ARG A 143 7.60 -10.01 -6.34
C ARG A 143 7.45 -11.30 -5.57
N ASP A 144 8.55 -12.04 -5.42
CA ASP A 144 8.58 -13.44 -4.96
C ASP A 144 8.53 -13.62 -3.42
N SER A 145 8.45 -12.52 -2.66
CA SER A 145 8.34 -12.55 -1.20
C SER A 145 7.77 -11.25 -0.61
N PHE A 146 7.21 -11.34 0.60
CA PHE A 146 6.78 -10.16 1.37
C PHE A 146 7.93 -9.26 1.86
N SER A 147 9.20 -9.53 1.48
CA SER A 147 10.39 -8.92 2.06
C SER A 147 10.72 -7.48 1.58
N GLY A 148 9.87 -6.83 0.79
CA GLY A 148 10.17 -5.52 0.19
C GLY A 148 9.32 -4.39 0.74
N TYR A 149 9.76 -3.68 1.79
CA TYR A 149 9.23 -2.35 2.11
C TYR A 149 10.11 -1.28 1.44
N PRO A 150 9.54 -0.18 0.93
CA PRO A 150 10.32 0.96 0.44
C PRO A 150 11.16 1.56 1.58
N PRO A 151 12.24 2.29 1.27
CA PRO A 151 13.16 2.85 2.25
C PRO A 151 12.53 3.88 3.23
N GLY A 152 11.27 4.31 3.03
CA GLY A 152 10.56 5.23 3.92
C GLY A 152 9.76 4.60 5.07
N TYR A 153 9.49 3.29 5.03
CA TYR A 153 8.65 2.59 6.04
C TYR A 153 9.44 1.57 6.87
N ARG A 154 10.77 1.76 6.96
CA ARG A 154 11.66 0.91 7.75
C ARG A 154 11.52 1.19 9.25
N ARG A 155 10.35 0.91 9.82
CA ARG A 155 10.17 0.76 11.26
C ARG A 155 9.21 -0.39 11.58
N ILE A 156 9.85 -1.41 12.18
CA ILE A 156 9.31 -2.39 13.14
C ILE A 156 8.61 -3.61 12.54
N CYS A 157 9.41 -4.65 12.29
CA CYS A 157 9.07 -6.07 12.49
C CYS A 157 10.40 -6.84 12.66
N SER A 158 11.23 -6.43 13.61
CA SER A 158 12.51 -7.10 13.90
C SER A 158 12.68 -7.20 15.42
N GLY A 159 12.08 -8.25 15.99
CA GLY A 159 12.10 -8.58 17.41
C GLY A 159 10.68 -8.92 17.88
N ALA A 160 10.37 -10.06 18.47
CA ALA A 160 11.19 -11.17 18.93
C ALA A 160 10.31 -12.42 19.02
N TYR A 161 10.79 -13.54 18.48
CA TYR A 161 10.45 -14.84 19.04
C TYR A 161 11.13 -14.95 20.39
N ARG A 162 10.44 -14.57 21.47
CA ARG A 162 10.75 -15.10 22.80
C ARG A 162 9.53 -14.97 23.70
N HIS A 163 9.08 -16.15 24.14
CA HIS A 163 8.16 -16.47 25.23
C HIS A 163 7.56 -15.34 26.09
N ALA A 164 6.27 -15.55 26.40
CA ALA A 164 5.46 -14.97 27.46
C ALA A 164 4.77 -13.63 27.17
N GLY A 165 3.46 -13.72 26.85
CA GLY A 165 2.44 -12.83 27.41
C GLY A 165 2.51 -11.32 27.11
N GLY A 166 2.98 -10.89 25.94
CA GLY A 166 3.03 -9.47 25.57
C GLY A 166 2.44 -9.18 24.20
N ALA A 167 1.44 -8.31 24.13
CA ALA A 167 0.78 -7.89 22.89
C ALA A 167 1.77 -7.24 21.90
N CYS A 168 1.76 -7.69 20.64
CA CYS A 168 2.48 -7.06 19.55
C CYS A 168 1.72 -5.81 19.06
N GLY A 169 2.05 -4.64 19.61
CA GLY A 169 1.54 -3.37 19.11
C GLY A 169 2.35 -2.86 17.91
N CYS A 170 1.78 -2.92 16.71
CA CYS A 170 2.27 -2.13 15.57
C CYS A 170 1.79 -0.68 15.74
N GLY A 171 2.62 0.18 16.33
CA GLY A 171 2.36 1.62 16.38
C GLY A 171 2.32 2.21 14.97
N SER A 172 1.12 2.55 14.51
CA SER A 172 0.91 3.25 13.24
C SER A 172 1.39 4.70 13.37
N PRO A 173 2.23 5.25 12.47
CA PRO A 173 2.74 6.62 12.59
C PRO A 173 1.72 7.71 12.20
N TYR A 174 0.46 7.35 11.91
CA TYR A 174 -0.57 8.29 11.44
C TYR A 174 -1.67 8.64 12.44
N PHE A 175 -1.62 8.16 13.68
CA PHE A 175 -2.53 8.65 14.72
C PHE A 175 -1.75 9.52 15.70
N GLY A 176 -2.02 10.82 15.63
CA GLY A 176 -1.54 11.81 16.58
C GLY A 176 -1.85 11.36 18.00
N SER A 177 -0.87 11.59 18.86
CA SER A 177 -0.92 11.48 20.31
C SER A 177 -2.07 12.29 20.89
N GLY A 178 -3.26 11.69 20.95
CA GLY A 178 -4.38 12.09 21.77
C GLY A 178 -4.66 10.98 22.77
N GLY A 179 -3.93 10.98 23.89
CA GLY A 179 -4.17 10.04 24.98
C GLY A 179 -5.55 10.27 25.57
N ILE A 180 -6.37 9.22 25.61
CA ILE A 180 -7.58 9.20 26.44
C ILE A 180 -7.13 8.71 27.83
N PRO A 181 -7.26 9.51 28.90
CA PRO A 181 -6.90 9.07 30.23
C PRO A 181 -7.87 8.00 30.70
N ARG A 182 -7.32 6.86 31.14
CA ARG A 182 -8.04 5.91 31.98
C ARG A 182 -8.19 6.55 33.35
N ASP A 183 -9.39 7.02 33.67
CA ASP A 183 -9.81 7.18 35.07
C ASP A 183 -11.34 7.17 35.20
N ARG A 184 -11.78 6.32 36.15
CA ARG A 184 -13.01 6.36 36.97
C ARG A 184 -14.35 5.78 36.46
N VAL A 185 -14.73 4.76 37.27
CA VAL A 185 -16.04 4.16 37.62
C VAL A 185 -16.61 3.15 36.65
#